data_AF-A0A409XVM1-F1
#
_entry.id   AF-A0A409XVM1-F1
#
_cell.length_a   1.000
_cell.length_b   1.000
_cell.length_c   1.000
_cell.angle_alpha   90.00
_cell.angle_beta   90.00
_cell.angle_gamma   90.00
#
_symmetry.space_group_name_H-M   'P 1'
#
loop_
_entity.id
_entity.type
_entity.pdbx_description
1 polymer ?
#
loop_
_entity_poly.entity_id
_entity_poly.type
_entity_poly.pdbx_seq_one_letter_code
_entity_poly.pdbx_strand_id
1 'polypeptide(L)'
;MTGDRAMIILDIFEILSTQHNIFGIPMLAQRHEESTYVAILSIDIHFLYNVQHNCPLSKCTASGKQPVMQECVESGLIQTCIEHKPTQRFIINTHAFHNAHLLCAVLPRSLISPTPLYLDRPAKHSELAGHLRLVQDAKQKARAVQKVSRGKEAGSGPNK
;
A
#
# COMPACT_ATOMS: atom_id res chain seq x y z
N MET A 1 33.21 12.43 3.79
CA MET A 1 32.25 12.53 4.92
C MET A 1 32.46 11.29 5.78
N THR A 2 33.34 11.37 6.77
CA THR A 2 33.55 10.30 7.76
C THR A 2 32.36 10.31 8.70
N GLY A 3 31.28 9.62 8.32
CA GLY A 3 30.19 9.34 9.24
C GLY A 3 30.74 8.54 10.43
N ASP A 4 30.27 8.87 11.64
CA ASP A 4 30.68 8.16 12.84
C ASP A 4 30.43 6.65 12.67
N ARG A 5 31.49 5.88 12.88
CA ARG A 5 31.46 4.41 12.81
C ARG A 5 30.74 3.91 14.05
N ALA A 6 29.44 3.74 13.95
CA ALA A 6 28.62 3.11 14.97
C ALA A 6 28.53 1.60 14.70
N MET A 7 28.60 0.80 15.75
CA MET A 7 28.24 -0.62 15.69
C MET A 7 26.72 -0.74 15.76
N ILE A 8 26.13 -1.48 14.84
CA ILE A 8 24.68 -1.69 14.74
C ILE A 8 24.40 -3.18 14.85
N ILE A 9 23.44 -3.54 15.69
CA ILE A 9 22.93 -4.91 15.83
C ILE A 9 21.62 -5.01 15.06
N LEU A 10 21.55 -5.93 14.10
CA LEU A 10 20.36 -6.17 13.28
C LEU A 10 19.85 -7.59 13.50
N ASP A 11 18.53 -7.75 13.54
CA ASP A 11 17.86 -9.05 13.42
C ASP A 11 17.73 -9.41 11.93
N ILE A 12 18.11 -10.64 11.57
CA ILE A 12 18.16 -11.11 10.18
C ILE A 12 16.86 -11.79 9.79
N PHE A 13 16.36 -11.40 8.63
CA PHE A 13 15.25 -12.04 7.94
C PHE A 13 15.69 -12.57 6.59
N GLU A 14 15.15 -13.72 6.20
CA GLU A 14 15.37 -14.31 4.89
C GLU A 14 14.26 -13.93 3.92
N ILE A 15 14.65 -13.65 2.67
CA ILE A 15 13.71 -13.44 1.57
C ILE A 15 13.20 -14.81 1.12
N LEU A 16 11.88 -14.99 1.17
CA LEU A 16 11.26 -16.22 0.71
C LEU A 16 11.31 -16.33 -0.81
N SER A 17 11.42 -17.56 -1.31
CA SER A 17 11.46 -17.86 -2.75
C SER A 17 10.12 -17.67 -3.47
N THR A 18 9.04 -17.47 -2.71
CA THR A 18 7.67 -17.30 -3.21
C THR A 18 7.14 -15.89 -2.93
N GLN A 19 6.34 -15.36 -3.84
CA GLN A 19 5.62 -14.10 -3.65
C GLN A 19 4.38 -14.29 -2.77
N HIS A 20 3.91 -13.21 -2.16
CA HIS A 20 2.69 -13.19 -1.37
C HIS A 20 1.45 -13.44 -2.24
N ASN A 21 0.61 -14.42 -1.88
CA ASN A 21 -0.54 -14.85 -2.70
C ASN A 21 -1.53 -13.73 -3.08
N ILE A 22 -1.71 -12.74 -2.20
CA ILE A 22 -2.68 -11.65 -2.41
C ILE A 22 -2.03 -10.45 -3.10
N PHE A 23 -0.78 -10.14 -2.76
CA PHE A 23 -0.15 -8.88 -3.14
C PHE A 23 0.86 -9.06 -4.29
N GLY A 24 1.32 -10.28 -4.56
CA GLY A 24 2.33 -10.55 -5.58
C GLY A 24 3.70 -9.93 -5.28
N ILE A 25 4.05 -9.79 -3.99
CA ILE A 25 5.28 -9.12 -3.53
C ILE A 25 6.18 -10.06 -2.71
N PRO A 26 7.49 -9.79 -2.60
CA PRO A 26 8.41 -10.60 -1.82
C PRO A 26 8.03 -10.62 -0.33
N MET A 27 8.32 -11.75 0.32
CA MET A 27 8.06 -11.96 1.75
C MET A 27 9.36 -12.15 2.52
N LEU A 28 9.33 -11.76 3.79
CA LEU A 28 10.40 -11.94 4.75
C LEU A 28 9.94 -12.84 5.90
N ALA A 29 10.81 -13.73 6.35
CA ALA A 29 10.59 -14.56 7.53
C ALA A 29 11.91 -14.78 8.28
N GLN A 30 11.81 -15.01 9.59
CA GLN A 30 12.95 -15.50 10.36
C GLN A 30 13.30 -16.93 9.94
N ARG A 31 14.59 -17.23 9.92
CA ARG A 31 15.08 -18.57 9.65
C ARG A 31 14.70 -19.49 10.82
N HIS A 32 13.98 -20.58 10.55
CA HIS A 32 13.51 -21.53 11.56
C HIS A 32 12.70 -20.92 12.73
N GLU A 33 12.12 -19.73 12.55
CA GLU A 33 11.41 -19.00 13.62
C GLU A 33 12.32 -18.60 14.80
N GLU A 34 13.63 -18.50 14.54
CA GLU A 34 14.64 -18.07 15.51
C GLU A 34 15.21 -16.70 15.14
N SER A 35 15.34 -15.81 16.13
CA SER A 35 16.00 -14.52 15.96
C SER A 35 17.50 -14.72 15.80
N THR A 36 18.05 -14.23 14.68
CA THR A 36 19.48 -14.31 14.39
C THR A 36 20.03 -12.89 14.28
N TYR A 37 20.96 -12.55 15.16
CA TYR A 37 21.53 -11.20 15.20
C TYR A 37 22.88 -11.13 14.50
N VAL A 38 23.12 -10.04 13.78
CA VAL A 38 24.42 -9.68 13.23
C VAL A 38 24.84 -8.30 13.70
N ALA A 39 26.13 -8.15 14.00
CA ALA A 39 26.75 -6.86 14.29
C ALA A 39 27.48 -6.37 13.04
N ILE A 40 27.08 -5.21 12.52
CA ILE A 40 27.69 -4.57 11.34
C ILE A 40 28.06 -3.12 11.65
N LEU A 41 28.91 -2.52 10.82
CA LEU A 41 29.19 -1.09 10.93
C LEU A 41 28.09 -0.28 10.23
N SER A 42 27.86 0.93 10.72
CA SER A 42 26.90 1.87 10.11
C SER A 42 27.17 2.16 8.63
N ILE A 43 28.44 2.09 8.21
CA ILE A 43 28.87 2.28 6.82
C ILE A 43 28.45 1.15 5.87
N ASP A 44 28.08 -0.02 6.42
CA ASP A 44 27.67 -1.19 5.64
C ASP A 44 26.15 -1.22 5.37
N ILE A 45 25.39 -0.25 5.92
CA ILE A 45 23.96 -0.07 5.61
C ILE A 45 23.82 0.75 4.34
N HIS A 46 23.52 0.09 3.23
CA HIS A 46 23.43 0.74 1.92
C HIS A 46 22.18 1.62 1.74
N PHE A 47 21.00 1.12 2.13
CA PHE A 47 19.75 1.86 1.98
C PHE A 47 18.65 1.31 2.90
N LEU A 48 17.68 2.16 3.20
CA LEU A 48 16.45 1.79 3.90
C LEU A 48 15.37 1.41 2.87
N TYR A 49 14.53 0.47 3.24
CA TYR A 49 13.39 0.05 2.43
C TYR A 49 12.16 -0.16 3.31
N ASN A 50 10.98 -0.13 2.69
CA ASN A 50 9.72 -0.22 3.39
C ASN A 50 9.30 -1.70 3.56
N VAL A 51 9.09 -2.10 4.82
CA VAL A 51 8.62 -3.43 5.21
C VAL A 51 7.33 -3.28 5.99
N GLN A 52 6.36 -4.14 5.72
CA GLN A 52 5.06 -4.14 6.38
C GLN A 52 4.74 -5.52 6.95
N HIS A 53 3.91 -5.56 8.00
CA HIS A 53 3.48 -6.81 8.61
C HIS A 53 2.58 -7.61 7.67
N ASN A 54 2.80 -8.92 7.59
CA ASN A 54 1.90 -9.81 6.84
C ASN A 54 0.63 -10.11 7.67
N CYS A 55 -0.26 -9.12 7.70
CA CYS A 55 -1.54 -9.19 8.42
C CYS A 55 -2.47 -10.30 7.89
N PRO A 56 -2.63 -10.50 6.56
CA PRO A 56 -3.49 -11.55 6.04
C PRO A 56 -3.08 -12.95 6.51
N LEU A 57 -1.77 -13.24 6.49
CA LEU A 57 -1.25 -14.53 6.95
C LEU A 57 -1.42 -14.69 8.47
N SER A 58 -1.14 -13.64 9.23
CA SER A 58 -1.19 -13.64 10.70
C SER A 58 -2.62 -13.55 11.25
N LYS A 59 -3.61 -13.26 10.39
CA LYS A 59 -5.01 -13.00 10.77
C LYS A 59 -5.12 -11.93 11.86
N CYS A 60 -4.43 -10.81 11.64
CA CYS A 60 -4.52 -9.64 12.52
C CYS A 60 -5.92 -9.05 12.50
N THR A 61 -6.38 -8.50 13.63
CA THR A 61 -7.75 -8.01 13.81
C THR A 61 -7.74 -6.52 14.11
N ALA A 62 -8.80 -5.82 13.70
CA ALA A 62 -9.00 -4.40 14.03
C ALA A 62 -9.53 -4.24 15.47
N SER A 63 -8.83 -4.84 16.44
CA SER A 63 -9.15 -4.80 17.87
C SER A 63 -8.51 -3.61 18.59
N GLY A 64 -7.45 -3.04 18.01
CA GLY A 64 -6.74 -1.91 18.58
C GLY A 64 -7.52 -0.61 18.49
N LYS A 65 -7.19 0.34 19.38
CA LYS A 65 -7.68 1.71 19.37
C LYS A 65 -6.51 2.65 19.46
N GLN A 66 -6.46 3.65 18.58
CA GLN A 66 -5.40 4.65 18.58
C GLN A 66 -6.01 6.06 18.49
N PRO A 67 -5.47 7.04 19.23
CA PRO A 67 -5.86 8.43 19.04
C PRO A 67 -5.49 8.91 17.64
N VAL A 68 -6.40 9.66 17.02
CA VAL A 68 -6.18 10.26 15.71
C VAL A 68 -5.34 11.52 15.89
N MET A 69 -4.17 11.51 15.27
CA MET A 69 -3.27 12.67 15.21
C MET A 69 -3.58 13.50 13.96
N GLN A 70 -3.84 14.79 14.12
CA GLN A 70 -3.97 15.76 13.04
C GLN A 70 -2.93 16.85 13.25
N GLU A 71 -2.10 17.12 12.22
CA GLU A 71 -1.03 18.13 12.31
C GLU A 71 -0.09 17.91 13.51
N CYS A 72 0.18 16.65 13.85
CA CYS A 72 0.95 16.23 15.04
C CYS A 72 0.29 16.56 16.40
N VAL A 73 -0.99 16.93 16.42
CA VAL A 73 -1.78 17.16 17.64
C VAL A 73 -2.88 16.11 17.77
N GLU A 74 -3.13 15.62 18.98
CA GLU A 74 -4.22 14.69 19.25
C GLU A 74 -5.57 15.37 19.07
N SER A 75 -6.41 14.83 18.18
CA SER A 75 -7.72 15.40 17.84
C SER A 75 -8.84 15.05 18.82
N GLY A 76 -8.55 14.24 19.85
CA GLY A 76 -9.54 13.69 20.77
C GLY A 76 -10.43 12.59 20.17
N LEU A 77 -10.26 12.27 18.88
CA LEU A 77 -10.95 11.17 18.22
C LEU A 77 -10.15 9.87 18.37
N ILE A 78 -10.86 8.76 18.55
CA ILE A 78 -10.27 7.43 18.60
C ILE A 78 -10.65 6.68 17.32
N GLN A 79 -9.66 6.12 16.65
CA GLN A 79 -9.85 5.26 15.48
C GLN A 79 -9.48 3.82 15.81
N THR A 80 -10.22 2.88 15.22
CA THR A 80 -9.86 1.46 15.27
C THR A 80 -8.61 1.20 14.43
N CYS A 81 -7.62 0.53 15.00
CA CYS A 81 -6.39 0.16 14.33
C CYS A 81 -6.20 -1.36 14.30
N ILE A 82 -5.43 -1.83 13.33
CA ILE A 82 -5.08 -3.25 13.22
C ILE A 82 -4.08 -3.57 14.32
N GLU A 83 -4.45 -4.50 15.19
CA GLU A 83 -3.56 -5.02 16.22
C GLU A 83 -2.74 -6.17 15.63
N HIS A 84 -1.43 -5.96 15.56
CA HIS A 84 -0.52 -6.95 15.01
C HIS A 84 -0.25 -8.06 16.02
N LYS A 85 -0.34 -9.31 15.54
CA LYS A 85 0.10 -10.46 16.34
C LYS A 85 1.63 -10.52 16.32
N PRO A 86 2.26 -11.14 17.34
CA PRO A 86 3.73 -11.23 17.45
C PRO A 86 4.37 -12.17 16.41
N THR A 87 3.70 -12.44 15.29
CA THR A 87 4.20 -13.26 14.19
C THR A 87 5.21 -12.47 13.38
N GLN A 88 6.45 -12.97 13.32
CA GLN A 88 7.58 -12.35 12.61
C GLN A 88 7.55 -12.67 11.11
N ARG A 89 6.46 -12.30 10.45
CA ARG A 89 6.26 -12.48 9.00
C ARG A 89 5.95 -11.13 8.37
N PHE A 90 6.75 -10.77 7.38
CA PHE A 90 6.66 -9.45 6.77
C PHE A 90 6.62 -9.54 5.25
N ILE A 91 6.20 -8.44 4.62
CA ILE A 91 6.17 -8.25 3.19
C ILE A 91 7.04 -7.04 2.84
N ILE A 92 7.81 -7.15 1.76
CA ILE A 92 8.60 -6.03 1.23
C ILE A 92 7.68 -5.20 0.35
N ASN A 93 7.47 -3.93 0.71
CA ASN A 93 6.63 -3.04 -0.09
C ASN A 93 7.39 -2.56 -1.34
N THR A 94 7.34 -3.38 -2.39
CA THR A 94 7.92 -3.07 -3.71
C THR A 94 7.19 -1.93 -4.45
N HIS A 95 6.04 -1.48 -3.94
CA HIS A 95 5.27 -0.37 -4.50
C HIS A 95 5.60 0.98 -3.87
N ALA A 96 6.41 1.00 -2.80
CA ALA A 96 6.88 2.24 -2.19
C ALA A 96 7.86 2.96 -3.11
N PHE A 97 7.77 4.29 -3.20
CA PHE A 97 8.62 5.08 -4.10
C PHE A 97 10.07 5.21 -3.63
N HIS A 98 10.33 5.08 -2.33
CA HIS A 98 11.68 5.25 -1.77
C HIS A 98 12.60 4.08 -2.15
N ASN A 99 13.75 4.38 -2.75
CA ASN A 99 14.81 3.41 -3.09
C ASN A 99 14.36 2.21 -3.94
N ALA A 100 13.25 2.34 -4.68
CA ALA A 100 12.70 1.23 -5.48
C ALA A 100 13.72 0.67 -6.49
N HIS A 101 14.58 1.51 -7.07
CA HIS A 101 15.61 1.09 -8.02
C HIS A 101 16.70 0.23 -7.36
N LEU A 102 17.14 0.57 -6.14
CA LEU A 102 18.09 -0.23 -5.37
C LEU A 102 17.46 -1.56 -4.93
N LEU A 103 16.20 -1.51 -4.49
CA LEU A 103 15.44 -2.71 -4.13
C LEU A 103 15.33 -3.68 -5.33
N CYS A 104 15.03 -3.15 -6.53
CA CYS A 104 14.96 -3.95 -7.75
C CYS A 104 16.32 -4.53 -8.19
N ALA A 105 17.43 -3.89 -7.82
CA ALA A 105 18.77 -4.36 -8.14
C ALA A 105 19.25 -5.48 -7.20
N VAL A 106 18.80 -5.47 -5.95
CA VAL A 106 19.20 -6.46 -4.93
C VAL A 106 18.28 -7.70 -4.94
N LEU A 107 16.99 -7.54 -5.25
CA LEU A 107 16.05 -8.65 -5.21
C LEU A 107 16.13 -9.55 -6.46
N PRO A 108 15.92 -10.87 -6.31
CA PRO A 108 15.81 -11.79 -7.45
C PRO A 108 14.73 -11.36 -8.43
N ARG A 109 15.03 -11.46 -9.73
CA ARG A 109 14.10 -10.97 -10.76
C ARG A 109 12.75 -11.70 -10.75
N SER A 110 12.72 -12.96 -10.34
CA SER A 110 11.51 -13.78 -10.17
C SER A 110 10.52 -13.23 -9.14
N LEU A 111 10.98 -12.41 -8.18
CA LEU A 111 10.14 -11.86 -7.11
C LEU A 111 9.63 -10.44 -7.40
N ILE A 112 10.20 -9.77 -8.40
CA ILE A 112 9.90 -8.37 -8.74
C ILE A 112 9.40 -8.20 -10.18
N SER A 113 9.42 -9.26 -10.99
CA SER A 113 8.89 -9.20 -12.35
C SER A 113 7.38 -8.89 -12.30
N PRO A 114 6.91 -7.84 -13.00
CA PRO A 114 5.49 -7.55 -13.06
C PRO A 114 4.72 -8.74 -13.63
N THR A 115 3.75 -9.23 -12.86
CA THR A 115 2.82 -10.27 -13.33
C THR A 115 1.68 -9.59 -14.07
N PRO A 116 1.40 -9.95 -15.34
CA PRO A 116 0.25 -9.40 -16.07
C PRO A 116 -1.05 -9.70 -15.32
N LEU A 117 -1.82 -8.67 -14.96
CA LEU A 117 -3.15 -8.84 -14.36
C LEU A 117 -4.13 -9.47 -15.36
N TYR A 118 -3.95 -9.17 -16.65
CA TYR A 118 -4.74 -9.71 -17.75
C TYR A 118 -3.81 -10.17 -18.87
N LEU A 119 -4.07 -11.37 -19.40
CA LEU A 119 -3.33 -11.92 -20.55
C LEU A 119 -3.59 -11.08 -21.81
N ASP A 120 -4.86 -10.79 -22.10
CA ASP A 120 -5.28 -9.89 -23.18
C ASP A 120 -5.58 -8.50 -22.63
N ARG A 121 -4.51 -7.72 -22.44
CA ARG A 121 -4.61 -6.33 -22.01
C ARG A 121 -5.48 -5.48 -22.95
N PRO A 122 -5.34 -5.53 -24.29
CA PRO A 122 -6.20 -4.77 -25.21
C PRO A 122 -7.69 -5.06 -25.05
N ALA A 123 -8.10 -6.33 -24.96
CA ALA A 123 -9.51 -6.68 -24.79
C ALA A 123 -10.07 -6.14 -23.47
N LYS A 124 -9.33 -6.32 -22.37
CA LYS A 124 -9.75 -5.79 -21.06
C LYS A 124 -9.79 -4.27 -21.02
N HIS A 125 -8.88 -3.59 -21.70
CA HIS A 125 -8.92 -2.15 -21.83
C HIS A 125 -10.19 -1.68 -22.59
N SER A 126 -10.55 -2.36 -23.68
CA SER A 126 -11.77 -2.07 -24.45
C SER A 126 -13.04 -2.29 -23.62
N GLU A 127 -13.11 -3.38 -22.86
CA GLU A 127 -14.21 -3.68 -21.94
C GLU A 127 -14.40 -2.59 -20.88
N LEU A 128 -13.32 -2.24 -20.18
CA LEU A 128 -13.33 -1.20 -19.14
C LEU A 128 -13.68 0.19 -19.71
N ALA A 129 -13.14 0.51 -20.89
CA ALA A 129 -13.47 1.76 -21.58
C ALA A 129 -14.95 1.82 -21.99
N GLY A 130 -15.53 0.70 -22.44
CA GLY A 130 -16.96 0.60 -22.74
C GLY A 130 -17.81 0.86 -21.50
N HIS A 131 -17.50 0.20 -20.40
CA HIS A 131 -18.18 0.42 -19.12
C HIS A 131 -18.08 1.88 -18.65
N LEU A 132 -16.90 2.48 -18.74
CA LEU A 132 -16.68 3.87 -18.33
C LEU A 132 -17.51 4.86 -19.15
N ARG A 133 -17.64 4.66 -20.47
CA ARG A 133 -18.47 5.52 -21.33
C ARG A 133 -19.94 5.48 -20.91
N LEU A 134 -20.50 4.30 -20.64
CA LEU A 134 -21.88 4.17 -20.16
C LEU A 134 -22.11 4.91 -18.85
N VAL A 135 -21.19 4.78 -17.90
CA VAL A 135 -21.24 5.49 -16.61
C VAL A 135 -21.15 7.00 -16.81
N GLN A 136 -20.27 7.47 -17.69
CA GLN A 136 -20.12 8.89 -18.00
C GLN A 136 -21.38 9.47 -18.67
N ASP A 137 -21.95 8.77 -19.64
CA ASP A 137 -23.17 9.20 -20.34
C ASP A 137 -24.35 9.31 -19.36
N ALA A 138 -24.51 8.33 -18.47
CA ALA A 138 -25.52 8.37 -17.41
C ALA A 138 -25.30 9.58 -16.48
N LYS A 139 -24.05 9.84 -16.06
CA LYS A 139 -23.69 10.98 -15.22
C LYS A 139 -23.95 12.32 -15.91
N GLN A 140 -23.67 12.43 -17.21
CA GLN A 140 -23.94 13.63 -18.00
C GLN A 140 -25.44 13.89 -18.14
N LYS A 141 -26.24 12.84 -18.46
CA LYS A 141 -27.70 12.93 -18.52
C LYS A 141 -28.29 13.36 -17.18
N ALA A 142 -27.86 12.76 -16.08
CA ALA A 142 -28.31 13.14 -14.74
C ALA A 142 -27.97 14.60 -14.39
N ARG A 143 -26.76 15.08 -14.76
CA ARG A 143 -26.36 16.48 -14.58
C ARG A 143 -27.18 17.44 -15.44
N ALA A 144 -27.53 17.06 -16.67
CA ALA A 144 -28.38 17.86 -17.53
C ALA A 144 -29.79 18.00 -16.93
N VAL A 145 -30.38 16.89 -16.44
CA VAL A 145 -31.68 16.91 -15.75
C VAL A 145 -31.64 17.78 -14.49
N GLN A 146 -30.59 17.68 -13.66
CA GLN A 146 -30.43 18.55 -12.48
C GLN A 146 -30.25 20.04 -12.80
N LYS A 147 -29.59 20.38 -13.92
CA LYS A 147 -29.50 21.78 -14.37
C LYS A 147 -30.87 22.32 -14.79
N VAL A 148 -31.67 21.50 -15.49
CA VAL A 148 -33.02 21.89 -15.92
C VAL A 148 -33.95 22.03 -14.72
N SER A 149 -33.87 21.16 -13.70
CA SER A 149 -34.70 21.29 -12.49
C SER A 149 -34.34 22.53 -11.67
N ARG A 150 -33.05 22.81 -11.45
CA ARG A 150 -32.58 24.04 -10.78
C ARG A 150 -32.96 25.32 -11.52
N GLY A 151 -32.96 25.29 -12.86
CA GLY A 151 -33.41 26.43 -13.68
C GLY A 151 -34.91 26.71 -13.57
N LYS A 152 -35.73 25.68 -13.34
CA LYS A 152 -37.19 25.83 -13.14
C LYS A 152 -37.54 26.37 -11.75
N GLU A 153 -36.81 25.97 -10.71
CA GLU A 153 -36.99 26.51 -9.34
C GLU A 153 -36.61 28.00 -9.24
N ALA A 154 -35.62 28.45 -10.01
CA ALA A 154 -35.22 29.87 -10.05
C ALA A 154 -36.19 30.78 -10.84
N GLY A 155 -37.08 30.20 -11.66
CA GLY A 155 -38.02 30.94 -12.53
C GLY A 155 -39.42 31.17 -11.93
N SER A 156 -39.73 30.58 -10.78
CA SER A 156 -41.03 30.71 -10.09
C SER A 156 -40.92 31.59 -8.84
N GLY A 157 -40.38 32.81 -8.99
CA GLY A 157 -40.53 33.86 -7.98
C GLY A 157 -41.92 34.49 -8.09
N PRO A 158 -42.64 34.76 -6.98
CA PRO A 158 -44.01 35.25 -7.02
C PRO A 158 -44.06 36.64 -7.67
N ASN A 159 -44.86 36.76 -8.74
CA ASN A 159 -45.15 38.04 -9.37
C ASN A 159 -46.00 38.87 -8.40
N LYS A 160 -45.55 40.09 -8.07
CA LYS A 160 -46.24 41.02 -7.15
C LYS A 160 -47.56 41.51 -7.70
#